data_AF-A0A819MFT2-F1
#
_entry.id   AF-A0A819MFT2-F1
#
_cell.length_a   1.000
_cell.length_b   1.000
_cell.length_c   1.000
_cell.angle_alpha   90.00
_cell.angle_beta   90.00
_cell.angle_gamma   90.00
#
_symmetry.space_group_name_H-M   'P 1'
#
loop_
_entity.id
_entity.type
_entity.pdbx_description
1 polymer ?
#
loop_
_entity_poly.entity_id
_entity_poly.type
_entity_poly.pdbx_seq_one_letter_code
_entity_poly.pdbx_strand_id
1 'polypeptide(L)' 'MTSLSISLKAPCIACGNKSAGIFRCEGCLQVFCRKHLNEHRDFLSHQLDEIAQEHDILQQIIVENEDKHINDLPILKHID' A
#
# COMPACT_ATOMS: atom_id res chain seq x y z
N MET A 1 12.36 -27.48 -40.58
CA MET A 1 12.48 -27.62 -39.12
C MET A 1 11.89 -26.36 -38.49
N THR A 2 10.66 -26.43 -38.00
CA THR A 2 9.94 -25.27 -37.40
C THR A 2 10.47 -24.98 -36.01
N SER A 3 11.16 -23.86 -35.86
CA SER A 3 11.66 -23.34 -34.60
C SER A 3 10.50 -22.93 -33.69
N LEU A 4 10.27 -23.68 -32.61
CA LEU A 4 9.37 -23.28 -31.54
C LEU A 4 10.13 -22.30 -30.62
N SER A 5 9.91 -21.00 -30.80
CA SER A 5 10.38 -20.00 -29.84
C SER A 5 9.54 -20.09 -28.57
N ILE A 6 9.96 -20.95 -27.63
CA ILE A 6 9.37 -21.02 -26.30
C ILE A 6 9.79 -19.75 -25.57
N SER A 7 8.93 -18.73 -25.57
CA SER A 7 9.08 -17.60 -24.66
C SER A 7 8.86 -18.17 -23.24
N LEU A 8 9.95 -18.46 -22.52
CA LEU A 8 9.96 -18.86 -21.11
C LEU A 8 9.49 -17.67 -20.26
N LYS A 9 8.19 -17.34 -20.36
CA LYS A 9 7.57 -16.36 -19.49
C LYS A 9 7.57 -16.93 -18.08
N ALA A 10 8.11 -16.18 -17.12
CA ALA A 10 8.09 -16.56 -15.71
C ALA A 10 6.64 -16.90 -15.28
N PRO A 11 6.43 -17.94 -14.46
CA PRO A 11 5.09 -18.34 -14.03
C PRO A 11 4.46 -17.26 -13.14
N CYS A 12 3.14 -17.19 -13.14
CA CYS A 12 2.43 -16.38 -12.15
C CYS A 12 2.65 -16.95 -10.74
N ILE A 13 3.01 -16.11 -9.78
CA ILE A 13 3.33 -16.51 -8.42
C ILE A 13 2.16 -17.22 -7.72
N ALA A 14 0.92 -16.78 -7.96
CA ALA A 14 -0.27 -17.36 -7.36
C ALA A 14 -0.78 -18.62 -8.10
N CYS A 15 -0.55 -18.72 -9.41
CA CYS A 15 -0.95 -19.90 -10.19
C CYS A 15 0.12 -21.00 -10.19
N GLY A 16 1.38 -20.68 -9.90
CA GLY A 16 2.52 -21.50 -10.27
C GLY A 16 2.58 -21.75 -11.78
N ASN A 17 2.96 -22.97 -12.18
CA ASN A 17 3.09 -23.37 -13.59
C ASN A 17 1.75 -23.46 -14.36
N LYS A 18 0.61 -23.20 -13.71
CA LYS A 18 -0.72 -23.28 -14.34
C LYS A 18 -1.02 -22.10 -15.26
N SER A 19 -0.31 -20.98 -15.10
CA SER A 19 -0.47 -19.80 -15.96
C SER A 19 0.87 -19.09 -16.13
N ALA A 20 1.16 -18.69 -17.36
CA ALA A 20 2.25 -17.77 -17.65
C ALA A 20 1.97 -16.41 -17.00
N GLY A 21 3.03 -15.80 -16.47
CA GLY A 21 3.05 -14.41 -16.09
C GLY A 21 3.03 -13.49 -17.31
N ILE A 22 2.34 -12.37 -17.18
CA ILE A 22 2.30 -11.32 -18.21
C ILE A 22 2.86 -9.99 -17.72
N PHE A 23 2.98 -9.83 -16.40
CA PHE A 23 3.41 -8.59 -15.79
C PHE A 23 4.21 -8.88 -14.52
N ARG A 24 5.22 -8.07 -14.25
CA ARG A 24 6.01 -8.09 -13.02
C ARG A 24 5.73 -6.82 -12.23
N CYS A 25 5.30 -6.96 -10.98
CA CYS A 25 5.24 -5.84 -10.06
C CYS A 25 6.67 -5.50 -9.61
N GLU A 26 7.16 -4.31 -9.94
CA GLU A 26 8.51 -3.87 -9.57
C GLU A 26 8.64 -3.55 -8.08
N GLY A 27 7.55 -3.19 -7.39
CA GLY A 27 7.55 -2.98 -5.94
C GLY A 27 7.66 -4.28 -5.15
N CYS A 28 6.90 -5.31 -5.53
CA CYS A 28 6.88 -6.60 -4.85
C CYS A 28 7.86 -7.63 -5.44
N LEU A 29 8.45 -7.33 -6.60
CA LEU A 29 9.34 -8.21 -7.38
C LEU A 29 8.67 -9.54 -7.79
N GLN A 30 7.35 -9.58 -7.88
CA GLN A 30 6.54 -10.76 -8.18
C GLN A 30 5.91 -10.70 -9.57
N VAL A 31 5.76 -11.87 -10.20
CA VAL A 31 5.19 -12.01 -11.55
C VAL A 31 3.75 -12.53 -11.45
N PHE A 32 2.83 -11.92 -12.20
CA PHE A 32 1.41 -12.23 -12.16
C PHE A 32 0.82 -12.50 -13.55
N CYS A 33 -0.20 -13.36 -13.60
CA CYS A 33 -1.13 -13.43 -14.72
C CYS A 33 -2.15 -12.27 -14.62
N ARG A 34 -2.97 -12.06 -15.65
CA ARG A 34 -3.93 -10.93 -15.69
C ARG A 34 -4.87 -10.88 -14.49
N LYS A 35 -5.39 -12.04 -14.06
CA LYS A 35 -6.32 -12.14 -12.93
C LYS A 35 -5.65 -11.72 -11.62
N HIS A 36 -4.56 -12.40 -11.26
CA HIS A 36 -3.86 -12.13 -10.00
C HIS A 36 -3.15 -10.78 -9.99
N LEU A 37 -2.87 -10.18 -11.15
CA LEU A 37 -2.42 -8.79 -11.23
C LEU A 37 -3.49 -7.82 -10.73
N ASN A 38 -4.75 -7.99 -11.16
CA ASN A 38 -5.85 -7.14 -10.70
C ASN A 38 -6.10 -7.34 -9.20
N GLU A 39 -6.17 -8.59 -8.75
CA GLU A 39 -6.33 -8.90 -7.31
C GLU A 39 -5.18 -8.33 -6.46
N HIS A 40 -3.94 -8.41 -6.97
CA HIS A 40 -2.78 -7.80 -6.31
C HIS A 40 -2.88 -6.28 -6.24
N ARG A 41 -3.33 -5.63 -7.33
CA ARG A 41 -3.54 -4.18 -7.35
C ARG A 41 -4.61 -3.73 -6.37
N ASP A 42 -5.72 -4.47 -6.29
CA ASP A 42 -6.82 -4.18 -5.37
C ASP A 42 -6.35 -4.33 -3.92
N PHE A 43 -5.60 -5.40 -3.62
CA PHE A 43 -4.97 -5.60 -2.31
C PHE A 43 -4.00 -4.48 -1.91
N LEU A 44 -3.16 -4.00 -2.84
CA LEU A 44 -2.28 -2.86 -2.56
C LEU A 44 -3.07 -1.56 -2.35
N SER A 45 -4.15 -1.36 -3.11
CA SER A 45 -4.98 -0.16 -2.98
C SER A 45 -5.65 -0.11 -1.60
N HIS A 46 -6.19 -1.24 -1.14
CA HIS A 46 -6.78 -1.34 0.20
C HIS A 46 -5.78 -1.05 1.33
N GLN A 47 -4.56 -1.59 1.24
CA GLN A 47 -3.52 -1.27 2.23
C GLN A 47 -3.15 0.22 2.24
N LEU A 48 -3.11 0.87 1.06
CA LEU A 48 -2.84 2.30 0.99
C LEU A 48 -3.98 3.12 1.60
N ASP A 49 -5.23 2.72 1.39
CA ASP A 49 -6.39 3.37 2.01
C ASP A 49 -6.34 3.25 3.54
N GLU A 50 -5.98 2.07 4.06
CA GLU A 50 -5.81 1.85 5.51
C GLU A 50 -4.71 2.74 6.09
N ILE A 51 -3.54 2.81 5.45
CA ILE A 51 -2.43 3.68 5.88
C ILE A 51 -2.85 5.16 5.86
N ALA A 52 -3.59 5.60 4.84
CA ALA A 52 -4.08 6.96 4.76
C ALA A 52 -5.05 7.30 5.89
N GLN A 53 -5.97 6.38 6.21
CA GLN A 53 -6.88 6.55 7.34
C GLN A 53 -6.15 6.61 8.68
N GLU A 54 -5.17 5.73 8.91
CA GLU A 54 -4.36 5.76 10.12
C GLU A 54 -3.58 7.07 10.25
N HIS A 55 -3.01 7.57 9.15
CA HIS A 55 -2.34 8.86 9.10
C HIS A 55 -3.27 10.00 9.52
N ASP A 56 -4.49 10.06 8.95
CA ASP A 56 -5.45 11.12 9.24
C ASP A 56 -5.89 11.10 10.71
N ILE A 57 -6.10 9.90 11.28
CA ILE A 57 -6.40 9.72 12.71
C ILE A 57 -5.25 10.24 13.57
N LEU A 58 -4.01 9.86 13.26
CA LEU A 58 -2.83 10.31 14.01
C LEU A 58 -2.66 11.83 13.93
N GLN A 59 -2.86 12.42 12.74
CA GLN A 59 -2.79 13.86 12.57
C GLN A 59 -3.86 14.58 13.40
N GLN A 60 -5.09 14.05 13.41
CA GLN A 60 -6.17 14.60 14.25
C GLN A 60 -5.83 14.53 15.73
N ILE A 61 -5.30 13.40 16.22
CA ILE A 61 -4.87 13.24 17.62
C ILE A 61 -3.78 14.25 17.99
N ILE A 62 -2.82 14.50 17.09
CA ILE A 62 -1.74 15.47 17.33
C ILE A 62 -2.33 16.88 17.48
N VAL A 63 -3.16 17.32 16.53
CA VAL A 63 -3.79 18.64 16.54
C VAL A 63 -4.65 18.84 17.80
N GLU A 64 -5.50 17.86 18.14
CA GLU A 64 -6.34 17.93 19.33
C GLU A 64 -5.55 17.99 20.64
N ASN A 65 -4.36 17.39 20.69
CA ASN A 65 -3.50 17.46 21.87
C ASN A 65 -2.73 18.78 21.96
N GLU A 66 -2.32 19.38 20.84
CA GLU A 66 -1.74 20.72 20.81
C GLU A 66 -2.74 21.77 21.33
N ASP A 67 -4.00 21.69 20.89
CA ASP A 67 -5.06 22.59 21.35
C ASP A 67 -5.38 22.45 22.84
N LYS A 68 -5.33 21.23 23.39
CA LYS A 68 -5.53 21.00 24.84
C LYS A 68 -4.38 21.60 25.67
N HIS A 69 -3.14 21.51 25.18
CA HIS A 69 -1.98 22.00 25.92
C HIS A 69 -1.90 23.54 25.98
N ILE A 70 -2.49 24.26 25.02
CA ILE A 70 -2.61 25.73 25.06
C ILE A 70 -3.68 26.18 26.07
N ASN A 71 -4.80 25.45 26.15
CA ASN A 71 -5.93 25.83 27.02
C ASN A 71 -5.71 25.47 28.50
N ASP A 72 -4.89 24.44 28.79
CA ASP A 72 -4.56 24.02 30.17
C ASP A 72 -3.25 24.60 30.71
N LEU A 73 -2.52 25.45 29.96
CA LEU A 73 -1.31 26.08 30.49
C LEU A 73 -1.68 27.14 31.56
N PRO A 74 -1.45 26.90 32.87
CA PRO A 74 -1.88 27.82 33.93
C PRO A 74 -1.05 29.12 33.97
N ILE A 75 -0.03 29.21 33.12
CA ILE A 75 1.04 30.21 33.17
C ILE A 75 0.59 31.55 32.55
N LEU A 76 -0.45 31.57 31.71
CA LEU A 76 -0.99 32.80 31.13
C LEU A 76 -2.10 33.47 31.98
N LYS A 77 -2.46 32.92 33.15
CA LYS A 77 -3.44 33.54 34.06
C LYS A 77 -2.84 34.55 35.05
N HIS A 78 -1.53 34.83 34.96
CA HIS A 78 -0.81 35.66 35.94
C HIS A 78 0.14 36.71 35.33
N ILE A 79 -0.14 37.22 34.14
CA ILE A 79 0.56 38.42 33.65
C ILE A 79 -0.44 39.59 33.70
N ASP A 80 -0.31 40.41 34.75
CA ASP A 80 -0.83 41.78 34.84
C ASP A 80 -0.19 42.70 33.79
#